data_AF-A0A6C0PBN5-F1
#
_entry.id   AF-A0A6C0PBN5-F1
#
_cell.length_a   1.000
_cell.length_b   1.000
_cell.length_c   1.000
_cell.angle_alpha   90.00
_cell.angle_beta   90.00
_cell.angle_gamma   90.00
#
_symmetry.space_group_name_H-M   'P 1'
#
loop_
_entity.id
_entity.type
_entity.pdbx_description
1 polymer ?
#
loop_
_entity_poly.entity_id
_entity_poly.type
_entity_poly.pdbx_seq_one_letter_code
_entity_poly.pdbx_strand_id
1 'polypeptide(L)'
;MVTKENLESYFHMWNGKHKRLTRQFEADLPQFGSQKEAAAFFTELFGNELELTDIYDVDGQDLWNYRLVIDRHTWEAGQKELNEKGYTSGADFMMATQEIQIFDDGSLHIVY
;
A
#
# COMPACT_ATOMS: atom_id res chain seq x y z
N MET A 1 10.27 -13.50 -8.27
CA MET A 1 9.97 -13.31 -6.84
C MET A 1 10.40 -11.91 -6.45
N VAL A 2 9.50 -11.17 -5.83
CA VAL A 2 9.73 -9.81 -5.33
C VAL A 2 10.72 -9.85 -4.16
N THR A 3 11.71 -8.96 -4.18
CA THR A 3 12.72 -8.77 -3.13
C THR A 3 13.04 -7.28 -2.98
N LYS A 4 13.78 -6.89 -1.93
CA LYS A 4 14.21 -5.49 -1.76
C LYS A 4 15.08 -4.99 -2.92
N GLU A 5 15.91 -5.87 -3.48
CA GLU A 5 16.85 -5.52 -4.54
C GLU A 5 16.15 -5.22 -5.87
N ASN A 6 15.01 -5.86 -6.15
CA ASN A 6 14.26 -5.67 -7.39
C ASN A 6 12.99 -4.84 -7.22
N LEU A 7 12.66 -4.41 -5.99
CA LEU A 7 11.43 -3.69 -5.66
C LEU A 7 11.21 -2.44 -6.53
N GLU A 8 12.27 -1.66 -6.77
CA GLU A 8 12.18 -0.44 -7.59
C GLU A 8 11.70 -0.71 -9.02
N SER A 9 11.99 -1.90 -9.59
CA SER A 9 11.55 -2.26 -10.94
C SER A 9 10.05 -2.49 -11.06
N TYR A 10 9.37 -2.70 -9.94
CA TYR A 10 7.93 -2.92 -9.87
C TYR A 10 7.12 -1.64 -9.75
N PHE A 11 7.78 -0.49 -9.68
CA PHE A 11 7.12 0.80 -9.69
C PHE A 11 7.07 1.42 -11.08
N HIS A 12 6.00 2.13 -11.36
CA HIS A 12 5.86 2.95 -12.56
C HIS A 12 5.35 4.35 -12.21
N MET A 13 5.56 5.29 -13.13
CA MET A 13 5.04 6.65 -13.01
C MET A 13 3.66 6.73 -13.68
N TRP A 14 2.60 6.73 -12.88
CA TRP A 14 1.24 6.97 -13.35
C TRP A 14 1.06 8.45 -13.72
N ASN A 15 0.56 8.70 -14.93
CA ASN A 15 0.42 10.03 -15.53
C ASN A 15 1.70 10.89 -15.48
N GLY A 16 2.88 10.25 -15.43
CA GLY A 16 4.18 10.92 -15.34
C GLY A 16 4.48 11.61 -14.01
N LYS A 17 3.62 11.47 -12.98
CA LYS A 17 3.71 12.23 -11.73
C LYS A 17 3.72 11.37 -10.47
N HIS A 18 2.97 10.27 -10.44
CA HIS A 18 2.78 9.48 -9.22
C HIS A 18 3.40 8.10 -9.34
N LYS A 19 4.29 7.77 -8.41
CA LYS A 19 4.85 6.42 -8.30
C LYS A 19 3.73 5.46 -7.88
N ARG A 20 3.60 4.31 -8.54
CA ARG A 20 2.58 3.27 -8.25
C ARG A 20 3.18 1.89 -8.42
N LEU A 21 2.81 0.94 -7.57
CA LEU A 21 3.09 -0.47 -7.82
C LEU A 21 2.41 -0.89 -9.13
N THR A 22 3.08 -1.78 -9.87
CA THR A 22 2.58 -2.35 -11.12
C THR A 22 1.76 -3.60 -10.83
N ARG A 23 0.86 -3.97 -11.75
CA ARG A 23 0.17 -5.27 -11.69
C ARG A 23 1.12 -6.47 -11.74
N GLN A 24 2.32 -6.27 -12.30
CA GLN A 24 3.37 -7.29 -12.31
C GLN A 24 3.90 -7.58 -10.90
N PHE A 25 3.92 -6.58 -10.01
CA PHE A 25 4.26 -6.77 -8.60
C PHE A 25 3.37 -7.84 -7.97
N GLU A 26 2.05 -7.63 -8.08
CA GLU A 26 1.03 -8.54 -7.54
C GLU A 26 1.10 -9.94 -8.16
N ALA A 27 1.41 -10.03 -9.46
CA ALA A 27 1.59 -11.31 -10.15
C ALA A 27 2.85 -12.09 -9.71
N ASP A 28 3.91 -11.40 -9.29
CA ASP A 28 5.19 -11.99 -8.89
C ASP A 28 5.32 -12.22 -7.36
N LEU A 29 4.25 -11.92 -6.61
CA LEU A 29 4.17 -12.24 -5.19
C LEU A 29 4.11 -13.76 -4.98
N PRO A 30 4.72 -14.26 -3.88
CA PRO A 30 4.49 -15.64 -3.47
C PRO A 30 3.02 -15.83 -3.06
N GLN A 31 2.53 -17.07 -3.12
CA GLN A 31 1.26 -17.40 -2.47
C GLN A 31 1.46 -17.44 -0.97
N PHE A 32 0.64 -16.69 -0.25
CA PHE A 32 0.62 -16.69 1.21
C PHE A 32 -0.48 -17.65 1.70
N GLY A 33 -0.25 -18.32 2.82
CA GLY A 33 -1.24 -19.18 3.46
C GLY A 33 -2.03 -18.48 4.58
N SER A 34 -1.72 -17.22 4.87
CA SER A 34 -2.45 -16.41 5.84
C SER A 34 -2.19 -14.92 5.68
N GLN A 35 -3.11 -14.13 6.20
CA GLN A 35 -2.96 -12.69 6.37
C GLN A 35 -1.64 -12.30 7.05
N LYS A 36 -1.27 -13.01 8.13
CA LYS A 36 -0.06 -12.72 8.90
C LYS A 36 1.22 -12.93 8.09
N GLU A 37 1.24 -13.97 7.25
CA GLU A 37 2.38 -14.25 6.38
C GLU A 37 2.54 -13.17 5.32
N ALA A 38 1.43 -12.79 4.67
CA ALA A 38 1.41 -11.68 3.72
C ALA A 38 1.85 -10.37 4.37
N ALA A 39 1.27 -10.01 5.52
CA ALA A 39 1.63 -8.79 6.25
C ALA A 39 3.11 -8.76 6.66
N ALA A 40 3.68 -9.90 7.09
CA ALA A 40 5.10 -10.01 7.41
C ALA A 40 5.99 -9.77 6.18
N PHE A 41 5.61 -10.32 5.02
CA PHE A 41 6.32 -10.10 3.76
C PHE A 41 6.31 -8.63 3.33
N PHE A 42 5.15 -7.97 3.37
CA PHE A 42 5.06 -6.54 3.04
C PHE A 42 5.79 -5.67 4.07
N THR A 43 5.73 -6.01 5.37
CA THR A 43 6.49 -5.31 6.41
C THR A 43 8.00 -5.48 6.19
N GLU A 44 8.45 -6.65 5.75
CA GLU A 44 9.85 -6.85 5.40
C GLU A 44 10.25 -5.93 4.25
N LEU A 45 9.47 -5.89 3.16
CA LEU A 45 9.75 -5.10 1.96
C LEU A 45 9.70 -3.58 2.21
N PHE A 46 8.64 -3.10 2.86
CA PHE A 46 8.29 -1.67 2.93
C PHE A 46 8.53 -1.05 4.32
N GLY A 47 8.68 -1.87 5.35
CA GLY A 47 8.93 -1.40 6.72
C GLY A 47 7.88 -0.40 7.19
N ASN A 48 8.35 0.77 7.64
CA ASN A 48 7.52 1.84 8.18
C ASN A 48 6.68 2.58 7.13
N GLU A 49 6.80 2.25 5.85
CA GLU A 49 5.93 2.80 4.79
C GLU A 49 4.58 2.06 4.74
N LEU A 50 4.45 0.90 5.38
CA LEU A 50 3.20 0.13 5.45
C LEU A 50 2.49 0.37 6.79
N GLU A 51 1.25 0.83 6.73
CA GLU A 51 0.42 1.16 7.89
C GLU A 51 -0.92 0.42 7.80
N LEU A 52 -1.31 -0.33 8.83
CA LEU A 52 -2.68 -0.87 8.92
C LEU A 52 -3.64 0.29 9.20
N THR A 53 -4.67 0.46 8.36
CA THR A 53 -5.66 1.52 8.55
C THR A 53 -6.96 0.99 9.14
N ASP A 54 -7.48 -0.10 8.59
CA ASP A 54 -8.81 -0.60 8.91
C ASP A 54 -8.89 -2.12 8.78
N ILE A 55 -9.91 -2.69 9.41
CA ILE A 55 -10.30 -4.10 9.28
C ILE A 55 -11.80 -4.13 9.02
N TYR A 56 -12.22 -4.81 7.96
CA TYR A 56 -13.62 -4.95 7.58
C TYR A 56 -14.03 -6.41 7.61
N ASP A 57 -15.23 -6.70 8.10
CA ASP A 57 -15.87 -8.00 7.88
C ASP A 57 -16.53 -7.99 6.49
N VAL A 58 -16.12 -8.92 5.63
CA VAL A 58 -16.66 -9.13 4.29
C VAL A 58 -17.13 -10.58 4.20
N ASP A 59 -18.43 -10.79 4.27
CA ASP A 59 -19.07 -12.12 4.21
C ASP A 59 -18.51 -13.11 5.27
N GLY A 60 -18.17 -12.62 6.47
CA GLY A 60 -17.62 -13.44 7.55
C GLY A 60 -16.12 -13.75 7.44
N GLN A 61 -15.41 -13.02 6.59
CA GLN A 61 -13.96 -13.04 6.46
C GLN A 61 -13.39 -11.64 6.75
N ASP A 62 -12.30 -11.55 7.51
CA ASP A 62 -11.65 -10.27 7.77
C ASP A 62 -10.83 -9.83 6.55
N LEU A 63 -11.06 -8.59 6.12
CA LEU A 63 -10.28 -7.86 5.13
C LEU A 63 -9.46 -6.80 5.84
N TRP A 64 -8.14 -6.98 5.83
CA TRP A 64 -7.18 -6.09 6.46
C TRP A 64 -6.68 -5.07 5.44
N ASN A 65 -7.04 -3.81 5.65
CA ASN A 65 -6.67 -2.72 4.77
C ASN A 65 -5.41 -2.02 5.25
N TYR A 66 -4.41 -2.02 4.38
CA TYR A 66 -3.13 -1.35 4.59
C TYR A 66 -2.98 -0.18 3.63
N ARG A 67 -2.39 0.89 4.15
CA ARG A 67 -1.86 2.02 3.39
C ARG A 67 -0.36 1.82 3.21
N LEU A 68 0.08 1.78 1.97
CA LEU A 68 1.49 1.90 1.60
C LEU A 68 1.78 3.35 1.20
N VAL A 69 2.67 4.03 1.93
CA VAL A 69 3.18 5.36 1.61
C VAL A 69 4.23 5.22 0.51
N ILE A 70 3.91 5.66 -0.71
CA ILE A 70 4.80 5.55 -1.90
C ILE A 70 5.51 6.87 -2.21
N ASP A 71 5.05 7.99 -1.65
CA ASP A 71 5.70 9.29 -1.65
C ASP A 71 5.62 9.92 -0.25
N ARG A 72 6.63 9.63 0.57
CA ARG A 72 6.71 10.10 1.96
C ARG A 72 6.65 11.62 2.06
N HIS A 73 7.32 12.34 1.16
CA HIS A 73 7.39 13.79 1.21
C HIS A 73 6.01 14.42 0.95
N THR A 74 5.30 13.97 -0.09
CA THR A 74 3.95 14.44 -0.38
C THR A 74 2.95 14.05 0.72
N TRP A 75 3.09 12.84 1.27
CA TRP A 75 2.26 12.37 2.39
C TRP A 75 2.43 13.24 3.64
N GLU A 76 3.66 13.48 4.07
CA GLU A 76 3.94 14.30 5.26
C GLU A 76 3.47 15.75 5.08
N ALA A 77 3.65 16.32 3.89
CA ALA A 77 3.17 17.67 3.59
C ALA A 77 1.63 17.76 3.68
N GLY A 78 0.91 16.78 3.15
CA GLY A 78 -0.55 16.75 3.23
C GLY A 78 -1.08 16.45 4.63
N GLN A 79 -0.40 15.58 5.41
CA GLN A 79 -0.72 15.36 6.82
C GLN A 79 -0.54 16.64 7.64
N LYS A 80 0.53 17.39 7.39
CA LYS A 80 0.76 18.69 8.03
C LYS A 80 -0.34 19.68 7.67
N GLU A 81 -0.70 19.79 6.40
CA GLU A 81 -1.78 20.68 5.96
C GLU A 81 -3.12 20.31 6.60
N LEU A 82 -3.44 19.01 6.64
CA LEU A 82 -4.66 18.49 7.27
C LEU A 82 -4.71 18.85 8.75
N ASN A 83 -3.60 18.71 9.47
CA ASN A 83 -3.51 19.06 10.89
C ASN A 83 -3.63 20.58 11.13
N GLU A 84 -3.07 21.41 10.24
CA GLU A 84 -3.07 22.87 10.39
C GLU A 84 -4.40 23.52 9.98
N LYS A 85 -5.05 23.01 8.92
CA LYS A 85 -6.22 23.64 8.30
C LYS A 85 -7.52 22.87 8.51
N GLY A 86 -7.46 21.62 8.97
CA GLY A 86 -8.60 20.71 9.06
C GLY A 86 -9.05 20.11 7.73
N TYR A 87 -8.37 20.42 6.63
CA TYR A 87 -8.60 19.83 5.31
C TYR A 87 -7.31 19.85 4.49
N THR A 88 -7.22 18.97 3.50
CA THR A 88 -6.23 19.03 2.42
C THR A 88 -6.95 18.94 1.08
N SER A 89 -6.47 19.65 0.07
CA SER A 89 -7.16 19.81 -1.22
C SER A 89 -6.42 19.16 -2.40
N GLY A 90 -5.37 18.39 -2.13
CA GLY A 90 -4.52 17.82 -3.16
C GLY A 90 -4.87 16.38 -3.52
N ALA A 91 -5.21 16.12 -4.79
CA ALA A 91 -5.18 14.76 -5.34
C ALA A 91 -3.80 14.12 -5.11
N ASP A 92 -2.73 14.92 -5.12
CA ASP A 92 -1.36 14.48 -4.85
C ASP A 92 -1.22 13.81 -3.47
N PHE A 93 -1.90 14.31 -2.44
CA PHE A 93 -1.87 13.72 -1.11
C PHE A 93 -2.50 12.32 -1.09
N MET A 94 -3.66 12.16 -1.71
CA MET A 94 -4.29 10.84 -1.86
C MET A 94 -3.43 9.90 -2.71
N MET A 95 -2.79 10.43 -3.75
CA MET A 95 -1.92 9.68 -4.66
C MET A 95 -0.54 9.35 -4.07
N ALA A 96 -0.17 9.94 -2.93
CA ALA A 96 1.07 9.63 -2.20
C ALA A 96 1.00 8.28 -1.47
N THR A 97 -0.14 7.60 -1.53
CA THR A 97 -0.36 6.31 -0.90
C THR A 97 -1.09 5.35 -1.82
N GLN A 98 -0.90 4.04 -1.60
CA GLN A 98 -1.58 2.96 -2.31
C GLN A 98 -2.19 1.99 -1.30
N GLU A 99 -3.41 1.55 -1.56
CA GLU A 99 -4.10 0.61 -0.68
C GLU A 99 -3.75 -0.83 -1.07
N ILE A 100 -3.49 -1.64 -0.05
CA ILE A 100 -3.26 -3.07 -0.14
C ILE A 100 -4.26 -3.74 0.79
N GLN A 101 -5.08 -4.62 0.25
CA GLN A 101 -6.10 -5.34 0.99
C GLN A 101 -5.66 -6.79 1.13
N ILE A 102 -5.65 -7.34 2.34
CA ILE A 102 -5.22 -8.71 2.62
C ILE A 102 -6.34 -9.45 3.35
N PHE A 103 -6.78 -10.57 2.80
CA PHE A 103 -7.77 -11.44 3.42
C PHE A 103 -7.12 -12.44 4.39
N ASP A 104 -7.93 -13.02 5.28
CA ASP A 104 -7.47 -14.02 6.26
C ASP A 104 -6.69 -15.19 5.67
N ASP A 105 -7.05 -15.63 4.47
CA ASP A 105 -6.43 -16.75 3.77
C ASP A 105 -5.08 -16.39 3.10
N GLY A 106 -4.67 -15.12 3.19
CA GLY A 106 -3.44 -14.61 2.57
C GLY A 106 -3.61 -14.18 1.12
N SER A 107 -4.81 -14.32 0.54
CA SER A 107 -5.11 -13.66 -0.73
C SER A 107 -5.11 -12.14 -0.53
N LEU A 108 -4.74 -11.40 -1.57
CA LEU A 108 -4.63 -9.96 -1.49
C LEU A 108 -5.00 -9.28 -2.81
N HIS A 109 -5.30 -8.00 -2.70
CA HIS A 109 -5.53 -7.12 -3.82
C HIS A 109 -4.82 -5.79 -3.62
N ILE A 110 -4.19 -5.28 -4.68
CA ILE A 110 -3.63 -3.92 -4.69
C ILE A 110 -4.58 -3.01 -5.48
N VAL A 111 -4.95 -1.88 -4.89
CA VAL A 111 -5.82 -0.89 -5.56
C VAL A 111 -4.99 -0.02 -6.50
N TYR A 112 -5.41 0.14 -7.76
CA TYR A 112 -4.71 0.88 -8.83
C TYR A 112 -5.46 2.13 -9.30
#